data_AF-A0A2G9YBU9-F1
#
_entry.id   AF-A0A2G9YBU9-F1
#
_cell.length_a   1.000
_cell.length_b   1.000
_cell.length_c   1.000
_cell.angle_alpha   90.00
_cell.angle_beta   90.00
_cell.angle_gamma   90.00
#
_symmetry.space_group_name_H-M   'P 1'
#
loop_
_entity.id
_entity.type
_entity.pdbx_description
1 polymer ?
#
loop_
_entity_poly.entity_id
_entity_poly.type
_entity_poly.pdbx_seq_one_letter_code
_entity_poly.pdbx_strand_id
1 'polypeptide(L)'
;MLKNLKDCMGLFQVLTTVTERVTIVTIMITTFRTRDLSLVFFGKTRQAVLSLLYGHADQAFYLREIVRNTGAGLGPVQREVKQLSEVGILKRTVRGHQVYYQANLSSPVFRELKGLVTKTAGVADILKDALSPLSGRIRTAFIYGSVVRGEERNGSDVDVLVVGNATFAEVSSALSD
;
A
#
# COMPACT_ATOMS: atom_id res chain seq x y z
N MET A 1 -28.20 -53.27 43.05
CA MET A 1 -28.67 -52.10 43.84
C MET A 1 -28.05 -50.87 43.19
N LEU A 2 -28.63 -50.37 42.09
CA LEU A 2 -29.70 -49.34 41.99
C LEU A 2 -29.14 -47.90 41.82
N LYS A 3 -29.47 -47.31 40.65
CA LYS A 3 -29.70 -45.87 40.33
C LYS A 3 -28.46 -44.95 40.20
N ASN A 4 -28.20 -44.35 39.02
CA ASN A 4 -28.72 -43.05 38.51
C ASN A 4 -28.41 -41.89 39.47
N LEU A 5 -27.93 -40.70 39.07
CA LEU A 5 -28.41 -39.85 37.97
C LEU A 5 -27.44 -38.66 37.79
N LYS A 6 -27.44 -38.11 36.58
CA LYS A 6 -27.04 -36.75 36.19
C LYS A 6 -27.41 -35.70 37.25
N ASP A 7 -26.49 -34.79 37.55
CA ASP A 7 -26.64 -33.40 38.06
C ASP A 7 -25.22 -33.01 38.57
N CYS A 8 -24.48 -32.01 38.11
CA CYS A 8 -24.82 -30.71 37.56
C CYS A 8 -23.70 -30.20 36.63
N MET A 9 -24.12 -29.47 35.59
CA MET A 9 -23.31 -28.47 34.88
C MET A 9 -22.54 -27.55 35.84
N GLY A 10 -21.27 -27.26 35.56
CA GLY A 10 -20.57 -26.17 36.23
C GLY A 10 -19.09 -26.04 35.90
N LEU A 11 -18.78 -25.00 35.12
CA LEU A 11 -17.50 -24.27 35.06
C LEU A 11 -16.30 -24.86 34.30
N PHE A 12 -16.27 -24.49 33.01
CA PHE A 12 -15.14 -23.84 32.32
C PHE A 12 -14.14 -23.15 33.28
N GLN A 13 -12.87 -23.59 33.31
CA GLN A 13 -11.66 -22.87 33.78
C GLN A 13 -10.50 -23.89 33.74
N VAL A 14 -9.28 -23.67 33.25
CA VAL A 14 -8.45 -22.49 32.96
C VAL A 14 -7.45 -22.95 31.89
N LEU A 15 -7.33 -22.24 30.76
CA LEU A 15 -6.13 -22.35 29.91
C LEU A 15 -5.08 -21.40 30.48
N THR A 16 -3.98 -21.98 30.94
CA THR A 16 -2.77 -21.32 31.46
C THR A 16 -2.25 -20.25 30.51
N THR A 17 -2.19 -19.01 30.99
CA THR A 17 -1.49 -17.90 30.35
C THR A 17 0.02 -18.15 30.33
N VAL A 18 0.61 -18.30 29.14
CA VAL A 18 2.05 -18.15 28.92
C VAL A 18 2.32 -16.70 28.57
N THR A 19 2.93 -15.95 29.47
CA THR A 19 3.37 -14.57 29.23
C THR A 19 4.76 -14.60 28.60
N GLU A 20 4.86 -14.57 27.28
CA GLU A 20 6.13 -14.23 26.64
C GLU A 20 6.35 -12.71 26.67
N ARG A 21 7.45 -12.27 27.27
CA ARG A 21 7.85 -10.87 27.31
C ARG A 21 8.29 -10.43 25.91
N VAL A 22 7.41 -9.73 25.19
CA VAL A 22 7.78 -9.02 23.95
C VAL A 22 8.24 -7.62 24.32
N THR A 23 9.54 -7.35 24.26
CA THR A 23 10.09 -5.99 24.42
C THR A 23 10.07 -5.28 23.07
N ILE A 24 9.04 -4.47 22.83
CA ILE A 24 9.01 -3.53 21.70
C ILE A 24 9.74 -2.26 22.16
N VAL A 25 10.94 -2.03 21.64
CA VAL A 25 11.63 -0.74 21.84
C VAL A 25 10.99 0.27 20.89
N THR A 26 10.04 1.04 21.41
CA THR A 26 9.48 2.19 20.70
C THR A 26 10.53 3.29 20.65
N ILE A 27 11.24 3.44 19.52
CA ILE A 27 11.83 4.73 19.19
C ILE A 27 10.63 5.64 18.91
N MET A 28 10.24 6.42 19.91
CA MET A 28 9.23 7.46 19.79
C MET A 28 9.79 8.54 18.86
N ILE A 29 9.62 8.32 17.56
CA ILE A 29 9.78 9.39 16.59
C ILE A 29 8.58 10.29 16.84
N THR A 30 8.82 11.42 17.51
CA THR A 30 7.84 12.48 17.73
C THR A 30 7.10 12.73 16.43
N THR A 31 5.77 12.64 16.46
CA THR A 31 4.84 12.92 15.36
C THR A 31 5.46 13.82 14.31
N PHE A 32 6.04 13.23 13.26
CA PHE A 32 6.32 13.98 12.06
C PHE A 32 4.94 14.32 11.52
N ARG A 33 4.57 15.59 11.66
CA ARG A 33 3.57 16.17 10.76
C ARG A 33 4.25 16.26 9.39
N THR A 34 4.45 15.11 8.76
CA THR A 34 5.05 14.99 7.45
C THR A 34 4.05 15.64 6.51
N ARG A 35 4.34 16.86 6.06
CA ARG A 35 3.90 17.23 4.72
C ARG A 35 4.43 16.11 3.84
N ASP A 36 3.52 15.38 3.19
CA ASP A 36 3.89 14.26 2.34
C ASP A 36 4.97 14.75 1.35
N LEU A 37 6.18 14.20 1.46
CA LEU A 37 7.34 14.65 0.70
C LEU A 37 7.06 14.53 -0.80
N SER A 38 6.28 13.52 -1.20
CA SER A 38 5.89 13.33 -2.59
C SER A 38 4.95 14.44 -3.08
N LEU A 39 4.00 14.90 -2.26
CA LEU A 39 3.13 16.03 -2.59
C LEU A 39 3.95 17.31 -2.81
N VAL A 40 5.01 17.52 -2.04
CA VAL A 40 5.89 18.69 -2.18
C VAL A 40 6.75 18.60 -3.45
N PHE A 41 7.31 17.42 -3.76
CA PHE A 41 8.17 17.24 -4.92
C PHE A 41 7.41 17.18 -6.25
N PHE A 42 6.24 16.55 -6.26
CA PHE A 42 5.53 16.21 -7.50
C PHE A 42 4.20 16.94 -7.64
N GLY A 43 3.56 17.34 -6.55
CA GLY A 43 2.18 17.80 -6.57
C GLY A 43 1.19 16.64 -6.72
N LYS A 44 -0.08 16.88 -6.34
CA LYS A 44 -1.09 15.83 -6.16
C LYS A 44 -1.32 14.94 -7.38
N THR A 45 -1.58 15.55 -8.55
CA THR A 45 -1.91 14.78 -9.77
C THR A 45 -0.71 13.99 -10.28
N ARG A 46 0.48 14.61 -10.30
CA ARG A 46 1.71 13.94 -10.75
C ARG A 46 2.08 12.79 -9.82
N GLN A 47 1.98 12.99 -8.51
CA GLN A 47 2.16 11.92 -7.52
C GLN A 47 1.24 10.76 -7.84
N ALA A 48 -0.07 10.99 -8.00
CA ALA A 48 -1.02 9.91 -8.29
C ALA A 48 -0.71 9.18 -9.61
N VAL A 49 -0.36 9.92 -10.66
CA VAL A 49 0.03 9.33 -11.96
C VAL A 49 1.32 8.50 -11.83
N LEU A 50 2.32 9.02 -11.13
CA LEU A 50 3.58 8.32 -10.90
C LEU A 50 3.39 7.08 -10.01
N SER A 51 2.64 7.19 -8.91
CA SER A 51 2.29 6.05 -8.05
C SER A 51 1.63 4.93 -8.83
N LEU A 52 0.65 5.24 -9.68
CA LEU A 52 -0.01 4.25 -10.53
C LEU A 52 0.96 3.61 -11.54
N LEU A 53 1.61 4.43 -12.36
CA LEU A 53 2.39 3.93 -13.50
C LEU A 53 3.72 3.30 -13.09
N TYR A 54 4.36 3.78 -12.03
CA TYR A 54 5.55 3.15 -11.47
C TYR A 54 5.20 2.00 -10.53
N GLY A 55 4.03 2.00 -9.88
CA GLY A 55 3.50 0.86 -9.15
C GLY A 55 3.33 -0.37 -10.04
N HIS A 56 2.80 -0.16 -11.25
CA HIS A 56 2.59 -1.19 -12.27
C HIS A 56 3.46 -0.93 -13.52
N ALA A 57 4.78 -0.88 -13.35
CA ALA A 57 5.72 -0.45 -14.40
C ALA A 57 5.72 -1.36 -15.65
N ASP A 58 5.31 -2.61 -15.51
CA ASP A 58 5.16 -3.61 -16.58
C ASP A 58 3.82 -3.49 -17.34
N GLN A 59 2.89 -2.69 -16.84
CA GLN A 59 1.56 -2.50 -17.42
C GLN A 59 1.43 -1.17 -18.18
N ALA A 60 0.53 -1.14 -19.16
CA ALA A 60 0.25 0.05 -19.96
C ALA A 60 -1.22 0.43 -19.84
N PHE A 61 -1.48 1.72 -19.62
CA PHE A 61 -2.82 2.25 -19.34
C PHE A 61 -3.23 3.27 -20.39
N TYR A 62 -4.51 3.29 -20.76
CA TYR A 62 -5.06 4.41 -21.53
C TYR A 62 -5.50 5.56 -20.62
N LEU A 63 -5.61 6.76 -21.18
CA LEU A 63 -5.82 7.99 -20.39
C LEU A 63 -7.01 7.91 -19.42
N ARG A 64 -8.14 7.31 -19.83
CA ARG A 64 -9.34 7.20 -18.97
C ARG A 64 -9.15 6.21 -17.82
N GLU A 65 -8.34 5.15 -17.97
CA GLU A 65 -7.97 4.29 -16.85
C GLU A 65 -7.16 5.06 -15.82
N ILE A 66 -6.19 5.84 -16.28
CA ILE A 66 -5.35 6.67 -15.40
C ILE A 66 -6.22 7.65 -14.62
N VAL A 67 -7.15 8.34 -15.28
CA VAL A 67 -8.13 9.22 -14.63
C VAL A 67 -8.95 8.49 -13.56
N ARG A 68 -9.49 7.31 -13.89
CA ARG A 68 -10.30 6.51 -12.95
C ARG A 68 -9.47 6.05 -11.75
N ASN A 69 -8.29 5.50 -11.99
CA ASN A 69 -7.43 4.93 -10.94
C ASN A 69 -6.80 6.01 -10.06
N THR A 70 -6.52 7.20 -10.61
CA THR A 70 -5.95 8.32 -9.84
C THR A 70 -7.00 9.18 -9.14
N GLY A 71 -8.28 9.08 -9.53
CA GLY A 71 -9.35 9.96 -9.07
C GLY A 71 -9.17 11.44 -9.45
N ALA A 72 -8.17 11.77 -10.27
CA ALA A 72 -7.84 13.14 -10.66
C ALA A 72 -8.59 13.54 -11.94
N GLY A 73 -8.77 14.84 -12.15
CA GLY A 73 -9.47 15.37 -13.33
C GLY A 73 -8.74 15.06 -14.64
N LEU A 74 -9.51 14.88 -15.72
CA LEU A 74 -9.00 14.53 -17.06
C LEU A 74 -7.92 15.49 -17.58
N GLY A 75 -8.17 16.80 -17.52
CA GLY A 75 -7.24 17.83 -18.01
C GLY A 75 -5.88 17.79 -17.29
N PRO A 76 -5.86 17.85 -15.94
CA PRO A 76 -4.63 17.66 -15.16
C PRO A 76 -3.89 16.38 -15.50
N VAL A 77 -4.57 15.22 -15.52
CA VAL A 77 -3.94 13.93 -15.84
C VAL A 77 -3.33 13.96 -17.24
N GLN A 78 -4.07 14.47 -18.24
CA GLN A 78 -3.60 14.60 -19.61
C GLN A 78 -2.35 15.47 -19.71
N ARG A 79 -2.30 16.58 -18.97
CA ARG A 79 -1.12 17.45 -18.91
C ARG A 79 0.09 16.71 -18.32
N GLU A 80 -0.09 16.01 -17.21
CA GLU A 80 1.00 15.27 -16.55
C GLU A 80 1.54 14.15 -17.43
N VAL A 81 0.68 13.27 -17.97
CA VAL A 81 1.16 12.17 -18.81
C VAL A 81 1.84 12.67 -20.09
N LYS A 82 1.40 13.82 -20.64
CA LYS A 82 2.08 14.47 -21.77
C LYS A 82 3.49 14.92 -21.38
N GLN A 83 3.61 15.73 -20.33
CA GLN A 83 4.90 16.27 -19.88
C GLN A 83 5.88 15.16 -19.51
N LEU A 84 5.43 14.14 -18.76
CA LEU A 84 6.28 13.01 -18.37
C LEU A 84 6.70 12.15 -19.56
N SER A 85 5.85 12.05 -20.60
CA SER A 85 6.22 11.35 -21.84
C SER A 85 7.25 12.14 -22.65
N GLU A 86 7.12 13.46 -22.72
CA GLU A 86 8.03 14.35 -23.47
C GLU A 86 9.46 14.28 -22.94
N VAL A 87 9.64 14.11 -21.63
CA VAL A 87 10.96 13.97 -20.99
C VAL A 87 11.42 12.51 -20.84
N GLY A 88 10.68 11.55 -21.42
CA GLY A 88 11.06 10.14 -21.42
C GLY A 88 10.94 9.44 -20.06
N ILE A 89 10.20 10.01 -19.10
CA ILE A 89 9.82 9.32 -17.85
C ILE A 89 8.75 8.27 -18.14
N LEU A 90 7.80 8.59 -19.00
CA LEU A 90 6.80 7.65 -19.50
C LEU A 90 7.04 7.30 -20.96
N LYS A 91 6.70 6.07 -21.34
CA LYS A 91 6.60 5.64 -22.73
C LYS A 91 5.17 5.82 -23.20
N ARG A 92 4.99 6.59 -24.28
CA ARG A 92 3.71 6.74 -24.97
C ARG A 92 3.71 5.86 -26.23
N THR A 93 2.77 4.93 -26.31
CA THR A 93 2.64 4.02 -27.47
C THR A 93 1.24 4.13 -28.06
N VAL A 94 1.15 4.21 -29.39
CA VAL A 94 -0.14 4.12 -30.10
C VAL A 94 -0.35 2.67 -30.51
N ARG A 95 -1.48 2.08 -30.13
CA ARG A 95 -1.90 0.74 -30.56
C ARG A 95 -3.30 0.85 -31.17
N GLY A 96 -3.39 0.69 -32.48
CA GLY A 96 -4.62 0.99 -33.23
C GLY A 96 -5.02 2.46 -33.07
N HIS A 97 -6.24 2.71 -32.62
CA HIS A 97 -6.77 4.06 -32.36
C HIS A 97 -6.59 4.53 -30.91
N GLN A 98 -5.93 3.74 -30.06
CA GLN A 98 -5.77 4.03 -28.64
C GLN A 98 -4.33 4.39 -28.29
N VAL A 99 -4.19 5.31 -27.34
CA VAL A 99 -2.91 5.77 -26.80
C VAL A 99 -2.73 5.17 -25.41
N TYR A 100 -1.58 4.53 -25.22
CA TYR A 100 -1.18 3.90 -23.97
C TYR A 100 0.03 4.61 -23.38
N TYR A 101 0.05 4.68 -22.06
CA TYR A 101 1.14 5.22 -21.25
C TYR A 101 1.63 4.15 -20.29
N GLN A 102 2.95 4.05 -20.16
CA GLN A 102 3.64 3.09 -19.30
C GLN A 102 4.88 3.75 -18.72
N ALA A 103 5.36 3.31 -17.55
CA ALA A 103 6.67 3.75 -17.06
C ALA A 103 7.79 3.36 -18.02
N ASN A 104 8.69 4.29 -18.34
CA ASN A 104 9.80 3.99 -19.22
C ASN A 104 10.94 3.31 -18.46
N LEU A 105 10.98 1.97 -18.50
CA LEU A 105 12.05 1.15 -17.91
C LEU A 105 13.45 1.49 -18.45
N SER A 106 13.54 2.06 -19.65
CA SER A 106 14.78 2.49 -20.28
C SER A 106 15.16 3.93 -19.91
N SER A 107 14.38 4.61 -19.06
CA SER A 107 14.72 5.95 -18.58
C SER A 107 15.96 5.89 -17.67
N PRO A 108 16.95 6.78 -17.82
CA PRO A 108 18.15 6.77 -17.00
C PRO A 108 17.86 7.01 -15.51
N VAL A 109 16.71 7.62 -15.19
CA VAL A 109 16.27 7.93 -13.82
C VAL A 109 15.18 6.98 -13.31
N PHE A 110 14.93 5.87 -14.01
CA PHE A 110 13.83 4.96 -13.68
C PHE A 110 13.95 4.40 -12.26
N ARG A 111 15.13 3.91 -11.87
CA ARG A 111 15.34 3.25 -10.56
C ARG A 111 15.19 4.25 -9.42
N GLU A 112 15.72 5.45 -9.59
CA GLU A 112 15.65 6.55 -8.64
C GLU A 112 14.19 7.00 -8.45
N LEU A 113 13.46 7.22 -9.54
CA LEU A 113 12.05 7.60 -9.49
C LEU A 113 11.18 6.49 -8.89
N LYS A 114 11.37 5.23 -9.29
CA LYS A 114 10.66 4.08 -8.69
C LYS A 114 10.90 4.02 -7.19
N GLY A 115 12.15 4.13 -6.75
CA GLY A 115 12.50 4.13 -5.33
C GLY A 115 11.87 5.30 -4.58
N LEU A 116 11.90 6.51 -5.15
CA LEU A 116 11.25 7.69 -4.55
C LEU A 116 9.74 7.49 -4.42
N VAL A 117 9.07 7.08 -5.50
CA VAL A 117 7.63 6.86 -5.52
C VAL A 117 7.23 5.78 -4.52
N THR A 118 7.90 4.62 -4.51
CA THR A 118 7.62 3.55 -3.56
C THR A 118 7.77 4.00 -2.11
N LYS A 119 8.82 4.77 -1.80
CA LYS A 119 9.11 5.25 -0.43
C LYS A 119 8.19 6.36 0.06
N THR A 120 7.60 7.12 -0.86
CA THR A 120 6.88 8.35 -0.51
C THR A 120 5.39 8.31 -0.80
N ALA A 121 4.93 7.51 -1.77
CA ALA A 121 3.55 7.53 -2.26
C ALA A 121 3.00 6.18 -2.75
N GLY A 122 3.78 5.10 -2.71
CA GLY A 122 3.42 3.82 -3.36
C GLY A 122 2.68 2.86 -2.43
N VAL A 123 3.34 2.36 -1.39
CA VAL A 123 2.81 1.27 -0.56
C VAL A 123 1.94 1.77 0.58
N ALA A 124 2.28 2.93 1.14
CA ALA A 124 1.58 3.48 2.30
C ALA A 124 0.14 3.88 1.97
N ASP A 125 -0.10 4.49 0.80
CA ASP A 125 -1.43 4.93 0.40
C ASP A 125 -2.33 3.73 0.07
N ILE A 126 -1.81 2.72 -0.64
CA ILE A 126 -2.55 1.47 -0.95
C ILE A 126 -2.94 0.76 0.34
N LEU A 127 -1.99 0.56 1.26
CA LEU A 127 -2.27 -0.10 2.55
C LEU A 127 -3.21 0.72 3.41
N LYS A 128 -3.12 2.05 3.35
CA LYS A 128 -4.02 2.94 4.08
C LYS A 128 -5.45 2.85 3.55
N ASP A 129 -5.64 2.79 2.24
CA ASP A 129 -6.95 2.63 1.63
C ASP A 129 -7.52 1.24 1.93
N ALA A 130 -6.72 0.18 1.79
CA ALA A 130 -7.10 -1.19 2.13
C ALA A 130 -7.49 -1.35 3.60
N LEU A 131 -6.75 -0.71 4.53
CA LEU A 131 -7.03 -0.77 5.96
C LEU A 131 -8.02 0.30 6.44
N SER A 132 -8.47 1.21 5.57
CA SER A 132 -9.42 2.28 5.89
C SER A 132 -10.72 1.76 6.56
N PRO A 133 -11.32 0.64 6.10
CA PRO A 133 -12.51 0.06 6.75
C PRO A 133 -12.27 -0.36 8.21
N LEU A 134 -11.02 -0.62 8.59
CA LEU A 134 -10.62 -1.06 9.93
C LEU A 134 -10.00 0.07 10.77
N SER A 135 -9.98 1.31 10.27
CA SER A 135 -9.31 2.45 10.90
C SER A 135 -9.71 2.70 12.36
N GLY A 136 -10.98 2.47 12.72
CA GLY A 136 -11.46 2.60 14.11
C GLY A 136 -10.97 1.51 15.08
N ARG A 137 -10.37 0.43 14.57
CA ARG A 137 -9.88 -0.72 15.33
C ARG A 137 -8.36 -0.88 15.24
N ILE A 138 -7.70 -0.17 14.35
CA ILE A 138 -6.24 -0.17 14.20
C ILE A 138 -5.69 1.06 14.92
N ARG A 139 -4.83 0.85 15.92
CA ARG A 139 -4.14 1.93 16.63
C ARG A 139 -2.96 2.46 15.82
N THR A 140 -2.19 1.57 15.19
CA THR A 140 -1.04 1.90 14.33
C THR A 140 -0.75 0.72 13.42
N ALA A 141 -0.28 0.99 12.20
CA ALA A 141 0.28 -0.01 11.30
C ALA A 141 1.67 0.42 10.83
N PHE A 142 2.61 -0.51 10.78
CA PHE A 142 3.97 -0.29 10.26
C PHE A 142 4.17 -1.17 9.03
N ILE A 143 4.90 -0.63 8.04
CA ILE A 143 5.24 -1.33 6.82
C ILE A 143 6.69 -1.75 6.90
N TYR A 144 6.92 -3.05 6.75
CA TYR A 144 8.20 -3.74 6.70
C TYR A 144 8.31 -4.51 5.37
N GLY A 145 9.50 -4.98 5.04
CA GLY A 145 9.74 -5.75 3.81
C GLY A 145 10.72 -5.11 2.83
N SER A 146 11.17 -5.93 1.87
CA SER A 146 12.18 -5.59 0.86
C SER A 146 11.77 -4.45 -0.07
N VAL A 147 10.46 -4.22 -0.22
CA VAL A 147 9.85 -3.14 -1.01
C VAL A 147 10.27 -1.75 -0.50
N VAL A 148 10.37 -1.58 0.82
CA VAL A 148 10.84 -0.31 1.43
C VAL A 148 12.36 -0.12 1.25
N ARG A 149 13.10 -1.23 1.10
CA ARG A 149 14.56 -1.24 0.92
C ARG A 149 15.01 -1.09 -0.54
N GLY A 150 14.11 -1.27 -1.52
CA GLY A 150 14.38 -1.08 -2.95
C GLY A 150 15.03 -2.28 -3.64
N GLU A 151 14.90 -3.48 -3.05
CA GLU A 151 15.50 -4.73 -3.53
C GLU A 151 14.44 -5.69 -4.09
N GLU A 152 13.48 -5.18 -4.86
CA GLU A 152 12.40 -6.04 -5.37
C GLU A 152 12.89 -7.08 -6.38
N ARG A 153 12.48 -8.34 -6.13
CA ARG A 153 12.33 -9.41 -7.13
C ARG A 153 10.84 -9.75 -7.23
N ASN A 154 10.39 -10.25 -8.39
CA ASN A 154 9.00 -10.69 -8.61
C ASN A 154 8.50 -11.55 -7.45
N GLY A 155 7.40 -11.12 -6.80
CA GLY A 155 6.84 -11.77 -5.61
C GLY A 155 7.37 -11.25 -4.27
N SER A 156 7.78 -9.98 -4.17
CA SER A 156 8.28 -9.41 -2.91
C SER A 156 7.14 -9.19 -1.92
N ASP A 157 7.22 -9.84 -0.76
CA ASP A 157 6.26 -9.70 0.33
C ASP A 157 6.39 -8.32 1.00
N VAL A 158 5.26 -7.61 1.11
CA VAL A 158 5.12 -6.42 1.95
C VAL A 158 4.63 -6.90 3.31
N ASP A 159 5.50 -6.83 4.31
CA ASP A 159 5.14 -7.19 5.68
C ASP A 159 4.43 -6.01 6.34
N VAL A 160 3.25 -6.22 6.91
CA VAL A 160 2.53 -5.17 7.64
C VAL A 160 2.36 -5.59 9.10
N LEU A 161 2.93 -4.82 10.02
CA LEU A 161 2.70 -4.99 11.45
C LEU A 161 1.52 -4.10 11.86
N VAL A 162 0.39 -4.71 12.17
CA VAL A 162 -0.82 -4.01 12.64
C VAL A 162 -0.95 -4.15 14.15
N VAL A 163 -1.11 -3.01 14.85
CA VAL A 163 -1.32 -2.94 16.29
C VAL A 163 -2.72 -2.37 16.55
N GLY A 164 -3.59 -3.13 17.20
CA GLY A 164 -4.96 -2.72 17.50
C GLY A 164 -5.86 -3.87 17.92
N ASN A 165 -7.17 -3.65 17.84
CA ASN A 165 -8.24 -4.61 18.14
C ASN A 165 -8.80 -5.30 16.87
N ALA A 166 -8.20 -5.05 15.70
CA ALA A 166 -8.51 -5.77 14.48
C ALA A 166 -7.89 -7.17 14.55
N THR A 167 -8.66 -8.19 14.14
CA THR A 167 -8.18 -9.58 14.11
C THR A 167 -7.34 -9.83 12.86
N PHE A 168 -6.51 -10.87 12.89
CA PHE A 168 -5.70 -11.28 11.74
C PHE A 168 -6.56 -11.54 10.50
N ALA A 169 -7.71 -12.20 10.66
CA ALA A 169 -8.61 -12.53 9.55
C ALA A 169 -9.18 -11.28 8.87
N GLU A 170 -9.56 -10.27 9.65
CA GLU A 170 -10.08 -8.99 9.13
C GLU A 170 -9.01 -8.22 8.36
N VAL A 171 -7.79 -8.15 8.91
CA VAL A 171 -6.65 -7.49 8.26
C VAL A 171 -6.26 -8.24 6.99
N SER A 172 -6.16 -9.57 7.05
CA SER A 172 -5.80 -10.39 5.88
C SER A 172 -6.84 -10.28 4.77
N SER A 173 -8.14 -10.27 5.12
CA SER A 173 -9.22 -10.06 4.15
C SER A 173 -9.11 -8.70 3.49
N ALA A 174 -8.90 -7.64 4.28
CA ALA A 174 -8.79 -6.28 3.76
C ALA A 174 -7.58 -6.06 2.83
N LEU A 175 -6.51 -6.87 2.97
CA LEU A 175 -5.31 -6.79 2.15
C LEU A 175 -5.31 -7.76 0.94
N SER A 176 -6.31 -8.64 0.82
CA SER A 176 -6.40 -9.64 -0.26
C SER A 176 -7.37 -9.22 -1.39
N ASP A 177 -8.05 -8.08 -1.24
CA ASP A 177 -8.99 -7.48 -2.19
C ASP A 177 -8.30 -6.41 -3.08
#